data_AF-A0A8S4NT69-F1
#
_entry.id   AF-A0A8S4NT69-F1
#
_cell.length_a   1.000
_cell.length_b   1.000
_cell.length_c   1.000
_cell.angle_alpha   90.00
_cell.angle_beta   90.00
_cell.angle_gamma   90.00
#
_symmetry.space_group_name_H-M   'P 1'
#
loop_
_entity.id
_entity.type
_entity.pdbx_description
1 polymer ?
#
loop_
_entity_poly.entity_id
_entity_poly.type
_entity_poly.pdbx_seq_one_letter_code
_entity_poly.pdbx_strand_id
1 'polypeptide(L)'
;VLDQPIFGRAQGRWHNPPMKTFAYVWDDEFTPGVSILSKSGGKKYIVYLPTGTKIIIEQSYGHFINVYVTGGAGDFDNTEGLCGTFNDNPQDELMMLDGSIYQGPGSDRGGQPKLFNQEWRVPEADRIFGGVPKTGWRPPMVCECHELEDNKPCGYDYITEHCDQIEKGTKDITDRLPIVNMEDFQGDVPKQMPVMMRMRVRRQAVDYNSTDWEGPINIDETYNPENSTWGPVWDEQEAKEFCERYLIEESESGRKCNGLTDNVLLAYDIAACVEDIKIIDNTTWAGSALEALKDQCREELNQNMTYAN
;
A
#
# COMPACT_ATOMS: atom_id res chain seq x y z
N VAL A 1 45.23 -13.26 -14.96
CA VAL A 1 45.22 -11.81 -14.67
C VAL A 1 43.92 -11.26 -15.23
N LEU A 2 42.85 -11.39 -14.45
CA LEU A 2 41.58 -10.71 -14.59
C LEU A 2 41.23 -10.36 -13.15
N ASP A 3 41.25 -9.07 -12.84
CA ASP A 3 41.13 -8.53 -11.49
C ASP A 3 39.73 -8.79 -10.94
N GLN A 4 39.67 -9.44 -9.78
CA GLN A 4 38.49 -9.48 -8.94
C GLN A 4 38.39 -8.16 -8.17
N PRO A 5 37.21 -7.54 -8.05
CA PRO A 5 37.02 -6.44 -7.11
C PRO A 5 37.08 -7.01 -5.69
N ILE A 6 38.07 -6.54 -4.95
CA ILE A 6 38.28 -6.81 -3.53
C ILE A 6 37.10 -6.20 -2.77
N PHE A 7 36.23 -7.04 -2.21
CA PHE A 7 35.26 -6.61 -1.20
C PHE A 7 36.00 -6.28 0.09
N GLY A 8 36.35 -5.00 0.25
CA GLY A 8 36.84 -4.46 1.50
C GLY A 8 35.73 -4.47 2.56
N ARG A 9 35.99 -5.09 3.71
CA ARG A 9 35.18 -4.96 4.93
C ARG A 9 35.18 -3.49 5.37
N ALA A 10 34.16 -2.73 4.98
CA ALA A 10 33.79 -1.51 5.67
C ALA A 10 32.82 -1.88 6.80
N GLN A 11 33.20 -1.55 8.04
CA GLN A 11 32.25 -1.53 9.16
C GLN A 11 31.38 -0.28 9.02
N GLY A 12 30.26 -0.45 8.33
CA GLY A 12 29.12 0.45 8.32
C GLY A 12 27.89 -0.43 8.14
N ARG A 13 26.78 -0.14 8.84
CA ARG A 13 25.51 -0.83 8.57
C ARG A 13 25.27 -0.74 7.05
N TRP A 14 25.11 -1.88 6.40
CA TRP A 14 24.62 -1.92 5.04
C TRP A 14 23.20 -1.38 5.09
N HIS A 15 23.02 -0.08 4.82
CA HIS A 15 21.73 0.40 4.36
C HIS A 15 21.56 -0.20 2.98
N ASN A 16 20.78 -1.27 2.89
CA ASN A 16 20.24 -1.67 1.61
C ASN A 16 19.40 -0.49 1.14
N PRO A 17 19.67 0.07 -0.06
CA PRO A 17 18.79 1.10 -0.59
C PRO A 17 17.37 0.52 -0.68
N PRO A 18 16.33 1.36 -0.46
CA PRO A 18 14.95 0.93 -0.57
C PRO A 18 14.71 0.16 -1.86
N MET A 19 13.89 -0.88 -1.80
CA MET A 19 13.47 -1.58 -3.00
C MET A 19 12.70 -0.62 -3.90
N LYS A 20 13.34 -0.21 -4.99
CA LYS A 20 12.71 0.67 -5.97
C LYS A 20 11.71 -0.13 -6.80
N THR A 21 10.53 0.45 -6.98
CA THR A 21 9.36 -0.11 -7.71
C THR A 21 9.67 -0.66 -9.10
N PHE A 22 10.72 -0.20 -9.76
CA PHE A 22 11.16 -0.70 -11.06
C PHE A 22 11.74 -2.13 -11.04
N ALA A 23 12.04 -2.66 -9.86
CA ALA A 23 12.55 -4.02 -9.68
C ALA A 23 11.50 -5.08 -10.07
N TYR A 24 10.21 -4.75 -10.11
CA TYR A 24 9.13 -5.72 -10.35
C TYR A 24 8.73 -5.89 -11.82
N VAL A 25 9.47 -5.27 -12.75
CA VAL A 25 9.35 -5.50 -14.19
C VAL A 25 10.72 -5.94 -14.71
N TRP A 26 10.75 -7.12 -15.34
CA TRP A 26 11.95 -7.71 -15.93
C TRP A 26 11.68 -8.04 -17.41
N ASP A 27 12.46 -7.44 -18.31
CA ASP A 27 12.41 -7.72 -19.76
C ASP A 27 10.99 -7.61 -20.38
N ASP A 28 10.27 -6.53 -20.06
CA ASP A 28 8.89 -6.27 -20.50
C ASP A 28 7.82 -7.25 -19.94
N GLU A 29 8.18 -8.06 -18.95
CA GLU A 29 7.27 -8.93 -18.19
C GLU A 29 7.25 -8.56 -16.71
N PHE A 30 6.16 -8.89 -16.01
CA PHE A 30 6.14 -8.77 -14.56
C PHE A 30 7.12 -9.77 -13.97
N THR A 31 7.83 -9.36 -12.93
CA THR A 31 8.75 -10.25 -12.26
C THR A 31 8.01 -11.47 -11.71
N PRO A 32 8.51 -12.72 -11.91
CA PRO A 32 7.91 -13.92 -11.35
C PRO A 32 7.56 -13.79 -9.86
N GLY A 33 6.35 -14.19 -9.49
CA GLY A 33 5.79 -14.01 -8.14
C GLY A 33 4.90 -12.77 -7.99
N VAL A 34 4.89 -11.85 -8.97
CA VAL A 34 3.86 -10.80 -9.03
C VAL A 34 2.53 -11.42 -9.46
N SER A 35 1.45 -11.16 -8.71
CA SER A 35 0.09 -11.51 -9.10
C SER A 35 -0.85 -10.34 -8.87
N ILE A 36 -1.71 -10.06 -9.85
CA ILE A 36 -2.69 -8.97 -9.79
C ILE A 36 -4.09 -9.54 -9.98
N LEU A 37 -4.85 -9.52 -8.89
CA LEU A 37 -6.18 -10.08 -8.82
C LEU A 37 -7.22 -8.96 -8.80
N SER A 38 -8.23 -9.06 -9.66
CA SER A 38 -9.38 -8.16 -9.70
C SER A 38 -10.62 -8.81 -9.12
N LYS A 39 -11.34 -8.07 -8.27
CA LYS A 39 -12.60 -8.48 -7.65
C LYS A 39 -13.70 -7.45 -7.88
N SER A 40 -14.95 -7.90 -7.79
CA SER A 40 -16.15 -7.04 -7.84
C SER A 40 -16.24 -6.16 -9.09
N GLY A 41 -15.73 -6.65 -10.23
CA GLY A 41 -15.72 -5.92 -11.49
C GLY A 41 -14.74 -4.75 -11.54
N GLY A 42 -13.61 -4.83 -10.81
CA GLY A 42 -12.58 -3.80 -10.81
C GLY A 42 -12.71 -2.78 -9.66
N LYS A 43 -13.59 -3.03 -8.69
CA LYS A 43 -13.74 -2.20 -7.49
C LYS A 43 -12.73 -2.52 -6.39
N LYS A 44 -12.06 -3.67 -6.50
CA LYS A 44 -11.00 -4.10 -5.59
C LYS A 44 -9.92 -4.81 -6.41
N TYR A 45 -8.68 -4.42 -6.19
CA TYR A 45 -7.49 -5.07 -6.71
C TYR A 45 -6.66 -5.57 -5.53
N ILE A 46 -6.08 -6.75 -5.69
CA ILE A 46 -5.13 -7.33 -4.74
C ILE A 46 -3.87 -7.60 -5.54
N VAL A 47 -2.76 -7.01 -5.14
CA VAL A 47 -1.45 -7.18 -5.76
C VAL A 47 -0.58 -7.91 -4.77
N TYR A 48 -0.02 -9.04 -5.20
CA TYR A 48 1.02 -9.76 -4.47
C TYR A 48 2.35 -9.47 -5.13
N LEU A 49 3.36 -9.18 -4.32
CA LEU A 49 4.73 -8.94 -4.76
C LEU A 49 5.61 -10.16 -4.43
N PRO A 50 6.74 -10.37 -5.16
CA PRO A 50 7.64 -11.50 -4.93
C PRO A 50 8.29 -11.55 -3.54
N THR A 51 8.25 -10.45 -2.78
CA THR A 51 8.72 -10.34 -1.39
C THR A 51 7.70 -10.86 -0.37
N GLY A 52 6.51 -11.25 -0.81
CA GLY A 52 5.37 -11.59 0.04
C GLY A 52 4.53 -10.38 0.44
N THR A 53 4.84 -9.17 -0.06
CA THR A 53 4.02 -7.97 0.18
C THR A 53 2.66 -8.14 -0.48
N LYS A 54 1.60 -7.76 0.23
CA LYS A 54 0.24 -7.73 -0.29
C LYS A 54 -0.29 -6.30 -0.27
N ILE A 55 -0.78 -5.84 -1.43
CA ILE A 55 -1.36 -4.51 -1.59
C ILE A 55 -2.82 -4.67 -1.98
N ILE A 56 -3.71 -4.08 -1.20
CA ILE A 56 -5.14 -4.02 -1.51
C ILE A 56 -5.48 -2.60 -1.93
N ILE A 57 -6.05 -2.46 -3.11
CA ILE A 57 -6.57 -1.18 -3.61
C ILE A 57 -8.07 -1.36 -3.79
N GLU A 58 -8.88 -0.61 -3.06
CA GLU A 58 -10.33 -0.71 -3.18
C GLU A 58 -11.03 0.63 -3.23
N GLN A 59 -12.12 0.66 -3.99
CA GLN A 59 -13.04 1.79 -4.02
C GLN A 59 -13.66 1.96 -2.63
N SER A 60 -13.45 3.12 -2.03
CA SER A 60 -14.07 3.55 -0.79
C SER A 60 -15.34 4.36 -1.06
N TYR A 61 -15.82 5.12 -0.08
CA TYR A 61 -17.00 5.97 -0.21
C TYR A 61 -16.91 6.91 -1.43
N GLY A 62 -17.97 6.98 -2.25
CA GLY A 62 -18.02 7.87 -3.42
C GLY A 62 -16.94 7.61 -4.48
N HIS A 63 -16.04 8.57 -4.64
CA HIS A 63 -14.95 8.56 -5.63
C HIS A 63 -13.57 8.32 -5.01
N PHE A 64 -13.52 7.97 -3.73
CA PHE A 64 -12.26 7.77 -3.01
C PHE A 64 -11.75 6.34 -3.15
N ILE A 65 -10.46 6.17 -2.90
CA ILE A 65 -9.79 4.88 -2.87
C ILE A 65 -9.11 4.70 -1.52
N ASN A 66 -9.10 3.47 -1.02
CA ASN A 66 -8.24 3.07 0.08
C ASN A 66 -7.15 2.16 -0.47
N VAL A 67 -5.94 2.32 0.07
CA VAL A 67 -4.79 1.47 -0.22
C VAL A 67 -4.29 0.90 1.10
N TYR A 68 -4.23 -0.42 1.18
CA TYR A 68 -3.68 -1.13 2.34
C TYR A 68 -2.45 -1.90 1.88
N VAL A 69 -1.36 -1.79 2.63
CA VAL A 69 -0.10 -2.49 2.37
C VAL A 69 0.20 -3.36 3.57
N THR A 70 0.35 -4.66 3.33
CA THR A 70 0.82 -5.63 4.31
C THR A 70 2.22 -6.05 3.89
N GLY A 71 3.22 -5.71 4.70
CA GLY A 71 4.61 -6.08 4.48
C GLY A 71 4.80 -7.59 4.50
N GLY A 72 5.55 -8.12 3.54
CA GLY A 72 6.00 -9.50 3.52
C GLY A 72 7.21 -9.72 4.42
N ALA A 73 7.58 -10.97 4.64
CA ALA A 73 8.76 -11.30 5.47
C ALA A 73 10.06 -10.67 4.92
N GLY A 74 10.17 -10.50 3.59
CA GLY A 74 11.33 -9.87 2.97
C GLY A 74 11.41 -8.35 3.19
N ASP A 75 10.32 -7.71 3.62
CA ASP A 75 10.27 -6.26 3.81
C ASP A 75 10.72 -5.86 5.24
N PHE A 76 10.71 -6.80 6.20
CA PHE A 76 11.02 -6.51 7.60
C PHE A 76 12.43 -5.92 7.75
N ASP A 77 12.54 -4.79 8.46
CA ASP A 77 13.79 -4.00 8.62
C ASP A 77 14.39 -3.50 7.28
N ASN A 78 13.60 -3.50 6.20
CA ASN A 78 14.01 -3.07 4.86
C ASN A 78 13.03 -2.07 4.21
N THR A 79 12.14 -1.44 5.00
CA THR A 79 11.26 -0.38 4.51
C THR A 79 11.72 1.01 4.95
N GLU A 80 11.36 2.00 4.14
CA GLU A 80 11.43 3.41 4.47
C GLU A 80 10.29 4.12 3.74
N GLY A 81 9.85 5.27 4.26
CA GLY A 81 8.78 6.05 3.64
C GLY A 81 7.68 6.42 4.62
N LEU A 82 6.54 6.81 4.06
CA LEU A 82 5.36 7.23 4.82
C LEU A 82 4.76 6.10 5.69
N CYS A 83 5.10 4.84 5.42
CA CYS A 83 4.68 3.67 6.20
C CYS A 83 5.73 3.21 7.22
N GLY A 84 6.82 3.96 7.39
CA GLY A 84 7.84 3.69 8.41
C GLY A 84 8.86 2.62 8.03
N THR A 85 9.50 2.07 9.07
CA THR A 85 10.71 1.21 9.01
C THR A 85 10.41 -0.29 9.08
N PHE A 86 9.17 -0.65 9.46
CA PHE A 86 8.68 -2.01 9.56
C PHE A 86 9.63 -2.95 10.32
N ASN A 87 9.97 -2.58 11.56
CA ASN A 87 10.94 -3.27 12.42
C ASN A 87 10.45 -3.48 13.86
N ASP A 88 9.13 -3.39 14.08
CA ASP A 88 8.45 -3.43 15.39
C ASP A 88 8.84 -2.31 16.37
N ASN A 89 9.49 -1.23 15.91
CA ASN A 89 9.85 -0.09 16.73
C ASN A 89 8.98 1.15 16.42
N PRO A 90 7.89 1.37 17.17
CA PRO A 90 7.00 2.51 16.92
C PRO A 90 7.65 3.89 17.18
N GLN A 91 8.89 3.93 17.68
CA GLN A 91 9.63 5.17 17.94
C GLN A 91 10.42 5.69 16.75
N ASP A 92 10.60 4.89 15.68
CA ASP A 92 11.35 5.31 14.49
C ASP A 92 10.50 5.34 13.21
N GLU A 93 9.18 5.23 13.32
CA GLU A 93 8.25 5.26 12.17
C GLU A 93 8.31 6.57 11.36
N LEU A 94 8.67 7.69 12.02
CA LEU A 94 8.84 8.98 11.38
C LEU A 94 10.32 9.24 11.01
N MET A 95 11.00 8.23 10.45
CA MET A 95 12.38 8.33 9.97
C MET A 95 12.46 9.21 8.71
N MET A 96 13.34 10.20 8.76
CA MET A 96 13.66 11.14 7.68
C MET A 96 14.66 10.52 6.70
N LEU A 97 14.82 11.11 5.51
CA LEU A 97 15.74 10.60 4.47
C LEU A 97 17.22 10.58 4.91
N ASP A 98 17.60 11.42 5.87
CA ASP A 98 18.94 11.45 6.45
C ASP A 98 19.14 10.44 7.60
N GLY A 99 18.12 9.64 7.90
CA GLY A 99 18.09 8.65 8.99
C GLY A 99 17.80 9.25 10.37
N SER A 100 17.53 10.55 10.48
CA SER A 100 17.07 11.17 11.72
C SER A 100 15.59 10.86 11.98
N ILE A 101 15.15 10.95 13.24
CA ILE A 101 13.73 10.75 13.59
C ILE A 101 13.04 12.09 13.77
N TYR A 102 11.95 12.30 13.05
CA TYR A 102 11.12 13.49 13.20
C TYR A 102 10.33 13.46 14.51
N GLN A 103 10.39 14.58 15.25
CA GLN A 103 9.72 14.77 16.54
C GLN A 103 8.99 16.13 16.59
N GLY A 104 8.68 16.70 15.42
CA GLY A 104 8.04 18.01 15.31
C GLY A 104 6.51 17.97 15.46
N PRO A 105 5.81 19.08 15.19
CA PRO A 105 4.35 19.13 15.24
C PRO A 105 3.70 18.04 14.36
N GLY A 106 2.64 17.43 14.86
CA GLY A 106 1.90 16.37 14.18
C GLY A 106 2.52 14.97 14.31
N SER A 107 3.54 14.78 15.16
CA SER A 107 4.13 13.46 15.44
C SER A 107 3.27 12.59 16.38
N ASP A 108 2.20 13.15 16.94
CA ASP A 108 1.25 12.40 17.77
C ASP A 108 0.48 11.36 16.95
N ARG A 109 -0.09 10.35 17.62
CA ARG A 109 -0.88 9.31 16.94
C ARG A 109 -2.08 9.92 16.20
N GLY A 110 -2.23 9.59 14.92
CA GLY A 110 -3.27 10.17 14.05
C GLY A 110 -3.00 11.63 13.66
N GLY A 111 -1.83 12.18 14.01
CA GLY A 111 -1.42 13.53 13.63
C GLY A 111 -0.97 13.64 12.18
N GLN A 112 -0.71 14.88 11.75
CA GLN A 112 -0.25 15.19 10.39
C GLN A 112 1.19 15.74 10.41
N PRO A 113 2.22 14.89 10.39
CA PRO A 113 3.62 15.32 10.48
C PRO A 113 4.08 15.92 9.13
N LYS A 114 3.81 17.20 8.92
CA LYS A 114 3.94 17.86 7.61
C LYS A 114 5.34 17.84 7.02
N LEU A 115 6.35 18.12 7.83
CA LEU A 115 7.73 18.19 7.35
C LEU A 115 8.24 16.80 6.95
N PHE A 116 7.88 15.78 7.73
CA PHE A 116 8.10 14.38 7.37
C PHE A 116 7.40 14.04 6.03
N ASN A 117 6.10 14.35 5.89
CA ASN A 117 5.35 14.10 4.65
C ASN A 117 5.94 14.86 3.44
N GLN A 118 6.51 16.04 3.65
CA GLN A 118 7.13 16.84 2.59
C GLN A 118 8.47 16.27 2.14
N GLU A 119 9.26 15.73 3.06
CA GLU A 119 10.56 15.15 2.72
C GLU A 119 10.40 13.89 1.85
N TRP A 120 9.36 13.10 2.11
CA TRP A 120 9.01 11.92 1.32
C TRP A 120 8.36 12.20 -0.05
N ARG A 121 8.39 13.46 -0.53
CA ARG A 121 7.92 13.78 -1.89
C ARG A 121 8.86 13.21 -2.95
N VAL A 122 8.29 12.50 -3.91
CA VAL A 122 9.05 11.92 -5.03
C VAL A 122 9.48 13.02 -6.02
N PRO A 123 10.80 13.22 -6.22
CA PRO A 123 11.32 14.15 -7.22
C PRO A 123 10.85 13.80 -8.63
N GLU A 124 10.72 14.78 -9.52
CA GLU A 124 10.22 14.56 -10.89
C GLU A 124 10.98 13.45 -11.64
N ALA A 125 12.30 13.40 -11.49
CA ALA A 125 13.16 12.41 -12.14
C ALA A 125 12.92 10.95 -11.69
N ASP A 126 12.32 10.76 -10.51
CA ASP A 126 12.05 9.45 -9.92
C ASP A 126 10.57 9.03 -10.04
N ARG A 127 9.72 9.86 -10.66
CA ARG A 127 8.28 9.58 -10.83
C ARG A 127 8.06 8.53 -11.92
N ILE A 128 7.30 7.48 -11.58
CA ILE A 128 6.97 6.38 -12.50
C ILE A 128 5.63 6.57 -13.22
N PHE A 129 5.04 7.77 -13.19
CA PHE A 129 3.75 8.01 -13.81
C PHE A 129 3.76 7.89 -15.34
N GLY A 130 4.91 8.12 -15.97
CA GLY A 130 5.14 7.96 -17.41
C GLY A 130 5.53 6.53 -17.82
N GLY A 131 5.51 5.58 -16.88
CA GLY A 131 5.97 4.21 -17.08
C GLY A 131 7.13 3.85 -16.15
N VAL A 132 7.58 2.61 -16.27
CA VAL A 132 8.72 2.08 -15.50
C VAL A 132 9.98 2.03 -16.37
N PRO A 133 11.17 2.28 -15.79
CA PRO A 133 12.42 2.02 -16.50
C PRO A 133 12.65 0.51 -16.61
N LYS A 134 13.22 0.06 -17.73
CA LYS A 134 13.69 -1.33 -17.85
C LYS A 134 14.88 -1.51 -16.93
N THR A 135 14.71 -2.28 -15.86
CA THR A 135 15.81 -2.58 -14.95
C THR A 135 16.01 -4.08 -14.80
N GLY A 136 17.26 -4.49 -14.65
CA GLY A 136 17.60 -5.86 -14.38
C GLY A 136 17.58 -6.14 -12.88
N TRP A 137 16.41 -6.38 -12.29
CA TRP A 137 16.33 -7.00 -10.96
C TRP A 137 16.02 -8.49 -11.05
N ARG A 138 16.94 -9.33 -10.58
CA ARG A 138 16.65 -10.77 -10.48
C ARG A 138 15.72 -11.00 -9.29
N PRO A 139 14.54 -11.59 -9.48
CA PRO A 139 13.69 -11.94 -8.36
C PRO A 139 14.42 -12.83 -7.36
N PRO A 140 14.07 -12.74 -6.07
CA PRO A 140 14.39 -13.80 -5.14
C PRO A 140 13.74 -15.10 -5.64
N MET A 141 14.32 -16.24 -5.30
CA MET A 141 13.65 -17.51 -5.57
C MET A 141 12.37 -17.56 -4.73
N VAL A 142 11.21 -17.75 -5.36
CA VAL A 142 9.92 -17.90 -4.69
C VAL A 142 9.62 -19.39 -4.52
N CYS A 143 9.01 -19.77 -3.40
CA CYS A 143 8.56 -21.15 -3.17
C CYS A 143 7.14 -21.34 -3.69
N GLU A 144 6.89 -22.29 -4.59
CA GLU A 144 5.54 -22.55 -5.12
C GLU A 144 4.78 -23.61 -4.28
N CYS A 145 3.58 -23.28 -3.80
CA CYS A 145 2.65 -24.08 -3.00
C CYS A 145 2.13 -25.32 -3.77
N HIS A 146 2.40 -25.44 -5.08
CA HIS A 146 1.93 -26.56 -5.91
C HIS A 146 2.70 -27.88 -5.69
N GLU A 147 3.85 -27.87 -5.01
CA GLU A 147 4.68 -29.06 -4.72
C GLU A 147 4.65 -29.51 -3.25
N LEU A 148 3.48 -29.47 -2.59
CA LEU A 148 3.29 -30.10 -1.27
C LEU A 148 2.91 -31.60 -1.35
N GLU A 149 3.14 -32.25 -2.49
CA GLU A 149 3.27 -33.71 -2.57
C GLU A 149 4.76 -34.08 -2.55
N ASP A 150 5.18 -34.78 -1.49
CA ASP A 150 6.51 -35.35 -1.23
C ASP A 150 7.65 -34.42 -0.71
N ASN A 151 7.49 -33.99 0.54
CA ASN A 151 8.52 -34.11 1.60
C ASN A 151 9.81 -33.25 1.52
N LYS A 152 9.72 -31.96 1.16
CA LYS A 152 10.64 -30.91 1.66
C LYS A 152 9.89 -29.62 2.03
N PRO A 153 10.07 -29.08 3.26
CA PRO A 153 9.48 -27.80 3.65
C PRO A 153 10.33 -26.62 3.15
N CYS A 154 9.70 -25.51 2.80
CA CYS A 154 10.33 -24.26 2.42
C CYS A 154 11.23 -23.65 3.54
N GLY A 155 12.29 -22.90 3.16
CA GLY A 155 13.24 -22.11 4.01
C GLY A 155 14.65 -22.02 3.34
N TYR A 156 15.61 -21.10 3.56
CA TYR A 156 15.83 -19.95 4.47
C TYR A 156 15.72 -18.58 3.75
N ASP A 157 15.62 -18.50 2.42
CA ASP A 157 15.36 -17.25 1.66
C ASP A 157 14.57 -17.53 0.36
N TYR A 158 13.68 -18.54 0.40
CA TYR A 158 12.76 -18.85 -0.69
C TYR A 158 11.37 -18.26 -0.36
N ILE A 159 11.18 -16.98 -0.67
CA ILE A 159 10.50 -15.95 0.16
C ILE A 159 8.96 -16.02 0.14
N THR A 160 8.37 -17.21 0.28
CA THR A 160 6.93 -17.47 0.45
C THR A 160 6.05 -17.17 -0.77
N GLU A 161 5.20 -18.13 -1.16
CA GLU A 161 4.06 -17.86 -2.05
C GLU A 161 2.79 -17.76 -1.20
N HIS A 162 1.89 -16.87 -1.61
CA HIS A 162 0.57 -16.76 -0.99
C HIS A 162 -0.26 -17.99 -1.38
N CYS A 163 -0.37 -18.97 -0.48
CA CYS A 163 -1.26 -20.10 -0.65
C CYS A 163 -2.75 -19.74 -0.42
N ASP A 164 -3.14 -18.49 -0.64
CA ASP A 164 -4.51 -18.03 -0.44
C ASP A 164 -5.43 -18.77 -1.43
N GLN A 165 -6.47 -19.40 -0.90
CA GLN A 165 -7.56 -19.89 -1.73
C GLN A 165 -8.20 -18.69 -2.42
N ILE A 166 -7.89 -18.51 -3.71
CA ILE A 166 -8.44 -17.42 -4.53
C ILE A 166 -9.94 -17.35 -4.27
N GLU A 167 -10.37 -16.29 -3.60
CA GLU A 167 -11.76 -16.16 -3.17
C GLU A 167 -12.69 -16.25 -4.38
N LYS A 168 -13.85 -16.89 -4.18
CA LYS A 168 -14.84 -17.06 -5.25
C LYS A 168 -15.24 -15.70 -5.84
N GLY A 169 -15.04 -15.55 -7.15
CA GLY A 169 -15.36 -14.32 -7.89
C GLY A 169 -14.18 -13.39 -8.13
N THR A 170 -12.99 -13.76 -7.68
CA THR A 170 -11.72 -13.12 -8.01
C THR A 170 -11.22 -13.59 -9.39
N LYS A 171 -10.61 -12.69 -10.15
CA LYS A 171 -10.03 -12.97 -11.47
C LYS A 171 -8.58 -12.53 -11.50
N ASP A 172 -7.69 -13.44 -11.84
CA ASP A 172 -6.32 -13.09 -12.19
C ASP A 172 -6.31 -12.29 -13.51
N ILE A 173 -5.67 -11.12 -13.47
CA ILE A 173 -5.53 -10.22 -14.61
C ILE A 173 -4.06 -9.85 -14.87
N THR A 174 -3.10 -10.53 -14.24
CA THR A 174 -1.66 -10.23 -14.31
C THR A 174 -1.20 -10.12 -15.77
N ASP A 175 -1.43 -11.16 -16.57
CA ASP A 175 -1.04 -11.21 -17.99
C ASP A 175 -1.85 -10.27 -18.91
N ARG A 176 -2.88 -9.61 -18.38
CA ARG A 176 -3.76 -8.71 -19.14
C ARG A 176 -3.40 -7.24 -18.97
N LEU A 177 -2.56 -6.91 -18.00
CA LEU A 177 -2.15 -5.54 -17.75
C LEU A 177 -0.92 -5.21 -18.61
N PRO A 178 -0.98 -4.14 -19.43
CA PRO A 178 0.16 -3.73 -20.22
C PRO A 178 1.22 -3.10 -19.32
N ILE A 179 2.46 -3.51 -19.51
CA ILE A 179 3.62 -2.83 -18.94
C ILE A 179 3.94 -1.64 -19.85
N VAL A 180 4.00 -0.45 -19.26
CA VAL A 180 4.33 0.80 -19.97
C VAL A 180 5.78 1.15 -19.65
N ASN A 181 6.65 1.13 -20.66
CA ASN A 181 8.04 1.52 -20.50
C ASN A 181 8.22 3.03 -20.65
N MET A 182 9.08 3.63 -19.82
CA MET A 182 9.44 5.04 -19.96
C MET A 182 10.09 5.37 -21.32
N GLU A 183 10.81 4.42 -21.93
CA GLU A 183 11.46 4.63 -23.23
C GLU A 183 10.46 4.72 -24.40
N ASP A 184 9.29 4.08 -24.28
CA ASP A 184 8.22 4.15 -25.27
C ASP A 184 7.53 5.52 -25.28
N PHE A 185 7.83 6.37 -24.28
CA PHE A 185 7.34 7.74 -24.12
C PHE A 185 8.28 8.80 -24.76
N GLN A 186 9.27 8.42 -25.59
CA GLN A 186 10.24 9.33 -26.23
C GLN A 186 9.69 10.32 -27.29
N GLY A 187 8.37 10.49 -27.39
CA GLY A 187 7.74 11.63 -28.05
C GLY A 187 6.85 12.33 -27.05
N ASP A 188 6.80 13.67 -27.07
CA ASP A 188 5.93 14.55 -26.26
C ASP A 188 4.85 13.76 -25.53
N VAL A 189 4.96 13.62 -24.19
CA VAL A 189 3.99 12.95 -23.30
C VAL A 189 2.63 12.95 -23.99
N PRO A 190 2.19 11.82 -24.59
CA PRO A 190 0.93 11.85 -25.30
C PRO A 190 -0.08 12.33 -24.29
N LYS A 191 -0.85 13.36 -24.64
CA LYS A 191 -2.01 13.82 -23.84
C LYS A 191 -3.09 12.74 -23.69
N GLN A 192 -2.77 11.49 -24.04
CA GLN A 192 -3.61 10.33 -24.19
C GLN A 192 -2.75 9.10 -23.89
N MET A 193 -2.98 8.47 -22.73
CA MET A 193 -2.46 7.12 -22.50
C MET A 193 -2.93 6.20 -23.65
N PRO A 194 -2.12 5.25 -24.12
CA PRO A 194 -2.53 4.33 -25.18
C PRO A 194 -3.77 3.55 -24.73
N VAL A 195 -4.89 3.83 -25.40
CA VAL A 195 -6.18 3.16 -25.20
C VAL A 195 -5.95 1.66 -25.40
N MET A 196 -5.97 0.89 -24.29
CA MET A 196 -5.83 -0.57 -24.36
C MET A 196 -6.85 -1.13 -25.34
N MET A 197 -6.35 -1.92 -26.29
CA MET A 197 -7.15 -2.55 -27.32
C MET A 197 -8.26 -3.39 -26.67
N ARG A 198 -9.51 -2.99 -26.93
CA ARG A 198 -10.74 -3.52 -26.34
C ARG A 198 -10.86 -5.03 -26.55
N MET A 199 -10.44 -5.85 -25.58
CA MET A 199 -10.97 -7.21 -25.47
C MET A 199 -12.44 -7.11 -25.07
N ARG A 200 -13.34 -7.60 -25.94
CA ARG A 200 -14.79 -7.66 -25.70
C ARG A 200 -15.11 -8.55 -24.50
N VAL A 201 -14.99 -8.03 -23.30
CA VAL A 201 -15.61 -8.63 -22.12
C VAL A 201 -17.04 -8.10 -22.04
N ARG A 202 -18.00 -8.90 -22.52
CA ARG A 202 -19.42 -8.65 -22.24
C ARG A 202 -19.63 -8.85 -20.73
N ARG A 203 -19.80 -7.75 -19.98
CA ARG A 203 -20.86 -7.58 -18.95
C ARG A 203 -20.83 -6.18 -18.32
N GLN A 204 -21.98 -5.52 -18.45
CA GLN A 204 -22.57 -4.46 -17.62
C GLN A 204 -21.76 -3.17 -17.41
N ALA A 205 -22.02 -2.24 -18.34
CA ALA A 205 -22.08 -0.79 -18.19
C ALA A 205 -21.58 -0.23 -16.85
N VAL A 206 -20.27 0.01 -16.78
CA VAL A 206 -19.76 1.18 -16.06
C VAL A 206 -20.29 2.39 -16.82
N ASP A 207 -20.91 3.32 -16.10
CA ASP A 207 -21.64 4.45 -16.66
C ASP A 207 -20.73 5.23 -17.63
N TYR A 208 -21.18 5.28 -18.89
CA TYR A 208 -20.45 5.75 -20.05
C TYR A 208 -20.47 7.29 -20.09
N ASN A 209 -19.84 7.92 -19.11
CA ASN A 209 -19.51 9.35 -19.15
C ASN A 209 -18.31 9.74 -18.25
N SER A 210 -17.63 8.76 -17.65
CA SER A 210 -16.27 8.98 -17.15
C SER A 210 -15.37 9.10 -18.38
N THR A 211 -15.13 10.32 -18.84
CA THR A 211 -13.90 10.59 -19.60
C THR A 211 -12.76 10.16 -18.68
N ASP A 212 -12.05 9.09 -19.05
CA ASP A 212 -10.73 8.82 -18.50
C ASP A 212 -9.98 10.15 -18.48
N TRP A 213 -9.37 10.50 -17.35
CA TRP A 213 -8.73 11.81 -17.19
C TRP A 213 -7.61 11.96 -18.23
N GLU A 214 -7.87 12.71 -19.30
CA GLU A 214 -6.94 13.01 -20.40
C GLU A 214 -6.03 14.22 -20.12
N GLY A 215 -6.00 14.69 -18.87
CA GLY A 215 -5.12 15.79 -18.45
C GLY A 215 -3.71 15.31 -18.13
N PRO A 216 -2.66 16.14 -18.34
CA PRO A 216 -1.37 15.87 -17.72
C PRO A 216 -1.57 15.71 -16.21
N ILE A 217 -0.80 14.83 -15.59
CA ILE A 217 -0.82 14.68 -14.13
C ILE A 217 -0.37 16.02 -13.55
N ASN A 218 -1.32 16.72 -12.92
CA ASN A 218 -1.09 18.04 -12.36
C ASN A 218 -0.71 17.87 -10.89
N ILE A 219 0.59 17.79 -10.63
CA ILE A 219 1.15 17.76 -9.28
C ILE A 219 1.53 19.19 -8.91
N ASP A 220 0.87 19.74 -7.90
CA ASP A 220 1.32 20.99 -7.30
C ASP A 220 2.50 20.70 -6.36
N GLU A 221 3.73 20.84 -6.90
CA GLU A 221 4.97 20.64 -6.14
C GLU A 221 5.12 21.64 -4.99
N THR A 222 4.44 22.78 -5.10
CA THR A 222 4.45 23.85 -4.11
C THR A 222 3.33 23.72 -3.08
N TYR A 223 2.44 22.73 -3.24
CA TYR A 223 1.33 22.52 -2.33
C TYR A 223 1.87 22.37 -0.91
N ASN A 224 1.31 23.14 0.01
CA ASN A 224 1.63 23.02 1.43
C ASN A 224 0.30 22.98 2.19
N PRO A 225 -0.07 21.85 2.79
CA PRO A 225 -1.35 21.75 3.49
C PRO A 225 -1.38 22.74 4.66
N GLU A 226 -2.50 23.42 4.86
CA GLU A 226 -2.74 24.27 6.02
C GLU A 226 -2.89 23.44 7.30
N ASN A 227 -2.65 24.02 8.48
CA ASN A 227 -2.82 23.28 9.74
C ASN A 227 -4.32 23.02 9.94
N SER A 228 -4.69 21.78 10.23
CA SER A 228 -6.07 21.45 10.58
C SER A 228 -6.46 22.17 11.87
N THR A 229 -7.63 22.81 11.85
CA THR A 229 -8.24 23.47 12.99
C THR A 229 -9.66 22.99 13.14
N TRP A 230 -10.13 22.83 14.38
CA TRP A 230 -11.52 22.49 14.66
C TRP A 230 -12.47 23.51 14.02
N GLY A 231 -13.51 22.98 13.37
CA GLY A 231 -14.60 23.79 12.84
C GLY A 231 -15.57 24.25 13.94
N PRO A 232 -16.63 24.98 13.58
CA PRO A 232 -17.62 25.45 14.54
C PRO A 232 -18.57 24.37 15.05
N VAL A 233 -18.65 23.19 14.40
CA VAL A 233 -19.64 22.16 14.73
C VAL A 233 -19.10 21.14 15.71
N TRP A 234 -17.82 20.77 15.59
CA TRP A 234 -17.20 19.72 16.40
C TRP A 234 -16.05 20.23 17.25
N ASP A 235 -15.89 19.66 18.44
CA ASP A 235 -14.66 19.69 19.20
C ASP A 235 -14.02 18.30 19.37
N GLU A 236 -12.82 18.27 19.93
CA GLU A 236 -12.04 17.05 20.09
C GLU A 236 -12.72 15.98 20.95
N GLN A 237 -13.39 16.41 22.02
CA GLN A 237 -14.03 15.48 22.95
C GLN A 237 -15.29 14.89 22.31
N GLU A 238 -16.13 15.73 21.70
CA GLU A 238 -17.34 15.30 21.00
C GLU A 238 -17.02 14.37 19.82
N ALA A 239 -15.99 14.71 19.03
CA ALA A 239 -15.54 13.88 17.92
C ALA A 239 -15.03 12.51 18.40
N LYS A 240 -14.25 12.49 19.50
CA LYS A 240 -13.74 11.26 20.09
C LYS A 240 -14.87 10.35 20.58
N GLU A 241 -15.82 10.90 21.34
CA GLU A 241 -17.00 10.16 21.81
C GLU A 241 -17.82 9.60 20.66
N PHE A 242 -17.98 10.37 19.58
CA PHE A 242 -18.63 9.88 18.37
C PHE A 242 -17.87 8.72 17.73
N CYS A 243 -16.56 8.84 17.50
CA CYS A 243 -15.75 7.82 16.84
C CYS A 243 -15.70 6.52 17.66
N GLU A 244 -15.52 6.62 18.97
CA GLU A 244 -15.55 5.46 19.89
C GLU A 244 -16.88 4.73 19.81
N ARG A 245 -18.00 5.46 19.92
CA ARG A 245 -19.35 4.88 19.83
C ARG A 245 -19.61 4.25 18.46
N TYR A 246 -19.28 4.95 17.37
CA TYR A 246 -19.54 4.47 16.02
C TYR A 246 -18.77 3.18 15.72
N LEU A 247 -17.46 3.17 16.03
CA LEU A 247 -16.59 2.02 15.76
C LEU A 247 -16.87 0.85 16.71
N ILE A 248 -17.05 1.09 18.00
CA ILE A 248 -17.06 0.03 19.02
C ILE A 248 -18.46 -0.35 19.48
N GLU A 249 -19.47 0.52 19.42
CA GLU A 249 -20.79 0.21 19.96
C GLU A 249 -21.81 -0.08 18.85
N GLU A 250 -21.87 0.82 17.86
CA GLU A 250 -22.87 0.78 16.80
C GLU A 250 -22.50 -0.23 15.71
N SER A 251 -21.21 -0.36 15.38
CA SER A 251 -20.76 -1.29 14.36
C SER A 251 -20.65 -2.73 14.88
N GLU A 252 -21.32 -3.68 14.22
CA GLU A 252 -21.21 -5.10 14.57
C GLU A 252 -19.80 -5.63 14.30
N SER A 253 -19.19 -5.22 13.18
CA SER A 253 -17.84 -5.65 12.82
C SER A 253 -16.77 -5.11 13.77
N GLY A 254 -16.86 -3.83 14.15
CA GLY A 254 -15.92 -3.25 15.11
C GLY A 254 -16.07 -3.86 16.50
N ARG A 255 -17.30 -4.18 16.95
CA ARG A 255 -17.50 -4.96 18.19
C ARG A 255 -16.80 -6.32 18.17
N LYS A 256 -16.91 -7.03 17.05
CA LYS A 256 -16.29 -8.35 16.88
C LYS A 256 -14.78 -8.26 16.75
N CYS A 257 -14.28 -7.17 16.19
CA CYS A 257 -12.85 -6.95 16.02
C CYS A 257 -12.18 -6.47 17.31
N ASN A 258 -12.89 -5.66 18.10
CA ASN A 258 -12.38 -5.12 19.34
C ASN A 258 -12.01 -6.25 20.30
N GLY A 259 -10.74 -6.30 20.68
CA GLY A 259 -10.20 -7.32 21.59
C GLY A 259 -9.93 -8.68 20.95
N LEU A 260 -9.94 -8.79 19.62
CA LEU A 260 -9.56 -10.03 18.92
C LEU A 260 -8.07 -10.35 19.08
N THR A 261 -7.22 -9.33 19.01
CA THR A 261 -5.76 -9.39 19.19
C THR A 261 -5.25 -8.01 19.61
N ASP A 262 -4.11 -7.97 20.29
CA ASP A 262 -3.42 -6.73 20.66
C ASP A 262 -2.82 -6.00 19.45
N ASN A 263 -2.71 -6.69 18.31
CA ASN A 263 -2.19 -6.14 17.06
C ASN A 263 -3.19 -5.25 16.30
N VAL A 264 -4.49 -5.34 16.61
CA VAL A 264 -5.49 -4.44 16.03
C VAL A 264 -5.32 -3.06 16.67
N LEU A 265 -4.90 -2.08 15.87
CA LEU A 265 -4.58 -0.74 16.34
C LEU A 265 -5.84 0.14 16.44
N LEU A 266 -6.84 -0.30 17.20
CA LEU A 266 -8.11 0.41 17.35
C LEU A 266 -7.94 1.88 17.80
N ALA A 267 -6.96 2.13 18.67
CA ALA A 267 -6.65 3.50 19.11
C ALA A 267 -6.18 4.40 17.94
N TYR A 268 -5.52 3.82 16.94
CA TYR A 268 -5.11 4.51 15.72
C TYR A 268 -6.32 4.83 14.84
N ASP A 269 -7.22 3.86 14.63
CA ASP A 269 -8.43 4.08 13.82
C ASP A 269 -9.36 5.13 14.45
N ILE A 270 -9.47 5.17 15.79
CA ILE A 270 -10.20 6.21 16.50
C ILE A 270 -9.51 7.57 16.29
N ALA A 271 -8.19 7.65 16.46
CA ALA A 271 -7.46 8.90 16.29
C ALA A 271 -7.58 9.44 14.86
N ALA A 272 -7.47 8.57 13.85
CA ALA A 272 -7.68 8.92 12.44
C ALA A 272 -9.11 9.43 12.19
N CYS A 273 -10.13 8.75 12.73
CA CYS A 273 -11.52 9.21 12.66
C CYS A 273 -11.72 10.61 13.27
N VAL A 274 -11.11 10.88 14.42
CA VAL A 274 -11.18 12.20 15.08
C VAL A 274 -10.51 13.28 14.23
N GLU A 275 -9.34 12.98 13.66
CA GLU A 275 -8.64 13.94 12.79
C GLU A 275 -9.41 14.19 11.48
N ASP A 276 -10.07 13.17 10.89
CA ASP A 276 -10.95 13.35 9.74
C ASP A 276 -12.12 14.29 10.05
N ILE A 277 -12.76 14.12 11.23
CA ILE A 277 -13.83 15.02 11.69
C ILE A 277 -13.28 16.44 11.86
N LYS A 278 -12.08 16.61 12.41
CA LYS A 278 -11.45 17.93 12.57
C LYS A 278 -11.16 18.61 11.24
N ILE A 279 -10.74 17.86 10.21
CA ILE A 279 -10.44 18.41 8.88
C ILE A 279 -11.72 18.83 8.15
N ILE A 280 -12.80 18.05 8.28
CA ILE A 280 -13.97 18.17 7.41
C ILE A 280 -15.20 18.75 8.14
N ASP A 281 -15.14 18.84 9.47
CA ASP A 281 -16.19 19.30 10.38
C ASP A 281 -17.51 18.51 10.25
N ASN A 282 -17.41 17.21 9.91
CA ASN A 282 -18.53 16.27 9.86
C ASN A 282 -18.09 14.80 9.94
N THR A 283 -19.06 13.88 10.00
CA THR A 283 -18.83 12.45 10.25
C THR A 283 -18.79 11.58 8.98
N THR A 284 -18.71 12.18 7.78
CA THR A 284 -18.86 11.45 6.51
C THR A 284 -17.80 10.36 6.33
N TRP A 285 -16.63 10.53 6.95
CA TRP A 285 -15.48 9.63 6.83
C TRP A 285 -15.38 8.56 7.92
N ALA A 286 -16.29 8.56 8.90
CA ALA A 286 -16.31 7.55 9.96
C ALA A 286 -16.43 6.12 9.39
N GLY A 287 -17.16 5.98 8.27
CA GLY A 287 -17.26 4.71 7.55
C GLY A 287 -15.92 4.21 7.00
N SER A 288 -15.03 5.11 6.57
CA SER A 288 -13.68 4.74 6.10
C SER A 288 -12.83 4.20 7.23
N ALA A 289 -12.89 4.80 8.43
CA ALA A 289 -12.23 4.27 9.62
C ALA A 289 -12.75 2.87 10.01
N LEU A 290 -14.06 2.63 9.86
CA LEU A 290 -14.63 1.31 10.09
C LEU A 290 -14.15 0.26 9.08
N GLU A 291 -14.03 0.60 7.80
CA GLU A 291 -13.46 -0.32 6.80
C GLU A 291 -11.98 -0.60 7.07
N ALA A 292 -11.19 0.40 7.49
CA ALA A 292 -9.80 0.19 7.90
C ALA A 292 -9.68 -0.79 9.08
N LEU A 293 -10.52 -0.62 10.10
CA LEU A 293 -10.60 -1.54 11.25
C LEU A 293 -10.96 -2.97 10.80
N LYS A 294 -11.92 -3.12 9.87
CA LYS A 294 -12.32 -4.44 9.34
C LYS A 294 -11.19 -5.13 8.59
N ASP A 295 -10.38 -4.36 7.86
CA ASP A 295 -9.29 -4.91 7.06
C ASP A 295 -8.10 -5.31 7.93
N GLN A 296 -7.74 -4.51 8.94
CA GLN A 296 -6.80 -4.94 10.00
C GLN A 296 -7.28 -6.24 10.64
N CYS A 297 -8.56 -6.30 11.01
CA CYS A 297 -9.14 -7.48 11.61
C CYS A 297 -9.02 -8.74 10.76
N ARG A 298 -9.35 -8.60 9.47
CA ARG A 298 -9.31 -9.72 8.53
C ARG A 298 -7.90 -10.20 8.32
N GLU A 299 -6.94 -9.28 8.25
CA GLU A 299 -5.54 -9.63 8.08
C GLU A 299 -5.01 -10.40 9.30
N GLU A 300 -5.30 -9.94 10.52
CA GLU A 300 -4.95 -10.66 11.75
C GLU A 300 -5.59 -12.06 11.83
N LEU A 301 -6.86 -12.19 11.41
CA LEU A 301 -7.53 -13.50 11.33
C LEU A 301 -6.86 -14.45 10.33
N ASN A 302 -6.39 -13.92 9.20
CA ASN A 302 -5.74 -14.72 8.17
C ASN A 302 -4.34 -15.17 8.60
N GLN A 303 -3.61 -14.33 9.33
CA GLN A 303 -2.27 -14.65 9.82
C GLN A 303 -2.30 -15.58 11.05
N ASN A 304 -3.39 -15.54 11.82
CA ASN A 304 -3.51 -16.33 13.03
C ASN A 304 -4.05 -17.74 12.76
N MET A 305 -3.11 -18.70 12.64
CA MET A 305 -3.42 -20.13 12.44
C MET A 305 -4.32 -20.75 13.51
N THR A 306 -4.53 -20.09 14.65
CA THR A 306 -5.43 -20.58 15.71
C THR A 306 -6.91 -20.53 15.29
N TYR A 307 -7.26 -19.66 14.34
CA TYR A 307 -8.63 -19.52 13.80
C TYR A 307 -8.83 -20.22 12.45
N ALA A 308 -7.80 -20.89 11.92
CA ALA A 308 -7.83 -21.58 10.63
C ALA A 308 -8.40 -23.01 10.67
N ASN A 309 -9.08 -23.40 11.75
CA ASN A 309 -9.72 -24.72 11.92
C ASN A 309 -11.24 -24.65 11.97
#